data_AF-L9M403-F1
#
_entry.id   AF-L9M403-F1
#
_cell.length_a   1.000
_cell.length_b   1.000
_cell.length_c   1.000
_cell.angle_alpha   90.00
_cell.angle_beta   90.00
_cell.angle_gamma   90.00
#
_symmetry.space_group_name_H-M   'P 1'
#
loop_
_entity.id
_entity.type
_entity.pdbx_description
1 polymer ?
#
loop_
_entity_poly.entity_id
_entity_poly.type
_entity_poly.pdbx_seq_one_letter_code
_entity_poly.pdbx_strand_id
1 'polypeptide(L)'
;MEEFLKSQNLEEPVQIPFGHSGCNNDPQDWNRSPLKKASAQDTMRRIMSNSIQEDREKSEKNVSSRSQEQLRRVKNKTARLKAIANGKSEFIGQCSHHGQQVFKIKCNGEEHICLVCRDQHARKQTIKRRKNEGAA
;
A
#
# COMPACT_ATOMS: atom_id res chain seq x y z
N MET A 1 -14.38 46.97 -19.61
CA MET A 1 -13.43 45.82 -19.58
C MET A 1 -12.14 46.22 -18.86
N GLU A 2 -11.63 47.43 -19.09
CA GLU A 2 -10.45 47.99 -18.39
C GLU A 2 -10.57 48.06 -16.86
N GLU A 3 -11.75 48.37 -16.31
CA GLU A 3 -11.98 48.48 -14.86
C GLU A 3 -11.78 47.15 -14.12
N PHE A 4 -12.14 46.02 -14.75
CA PHE A 4 -11.99 44.70 -14.16
C PHE A 4 -10.51 44.30 -14.05
N LEU A 5 -9.70 44.57 -15.09
CA LEU A 5 -8.27 44.28 -15.12
C LEU A 5 -7.48 45.16 -14.15
N LYS A 6 -7.82 46.45 -14.08
CA LYS A 6 -7.25 47.39 -13.10
C LYS A 6 -7.55 46.98 -11.65
N SER A 7 -8.73 46.42 -11.37
CA SER A 7 -9.09 45.92 -10.03
C SER A 7 -8.22 44.74 -9.58
N GLN A 8 -7.64 44.01 -10.53
CA GLN A 8 -6.76 42.85 -10.31
C GLN A 8 -5.27 43.20 -10.39
N ASN A 9 -4.90 44.49 -10.52
CA ASN A 9 -3.52 44.93 -10.81
C ASN A 9 -2.88 44.25 -12.04
N LEU A 10 -3.69 43.98 -13.07
CA LEU A 10 -3.23 43.34 -14.31
C LEU A 10 -3.30 44.35 -15.45
N GLU A 11 -2.23 44.41 -16.25
CA GLU A 11 -2.16 45.23 -17.45
C GLU A 11 -2.82 44.54 -18.65
N GLU A 12 -3.21 45.33 -19.65
CA GLU A 12 -3.88 44.82 -20.84
C GLU A 12 -2.91 43.97 -21.69
N PRO A 13 -3.31 42.75 -22.11
CA PRO A 13 -2.41 41.86 -22.83
C PRO A 13 -2.10 42.42 -24.23
N VAL A 14 -0.81 42.53 -24.55
CA VAL A 14 -0.34 42.99 -25.86
C VAL A 14 -0.69 41.97 -26.93
N GLN A 15 -1.37 42.42 -27.99
CA GLN A 15 -1.75 41.56 -29.10
C GLN A 15 -0.51 41.11 -29.89
N ILE A 16 -0.32 39.80 -30.00
CA ILE A 16 0.81 39.20 -30.71
C ILE A 16 0.62 39.38 -32.24
N PRO A 17 1.67 39.74 -33.00
CA PRO A 17 1.59 39.87 -34.46
C PRO A 17 1.13 38.58 -35.16
N PHE A 18 0.43 38.74 -36.28
CA PHE A 18 -0.03 37.62 -37.09
C PHE A 18 1.14 36.76 -37.59
N GLY A 19 0.99 35.43 -37.48
CA GLY A 19 2.02 34.46 -37.86
C GLY A 19 3.02 34.13 -36.74
N HIS A 20 2.85 34.68 -35.53
CA HIS A 20 3.64 34.30 -34.36
C HIS A 20 2.77 33.51 -33.39
N SER A 21 3.18 32.27 -33.10
CA SER A 21 2.60 31.51 -31.99
C SER A 21 3.31 31.95 -30.71
N GLY A 22 2.57 32.34 -29.68
CA GLY A 22 3.13 32.61 -28.35
C GLY A 22 3.63 31.31 -27.71
N CYS A 23 4.78 30.80 -28.16
CA CYS A 23 5.56 29.90 -27.33
C CYS A 23 6.30 30.79 -26.33
N ASN A 24 5.83 30.80 -25.08
CA ASN A 24 6.50 31.47 -23.98
C ASN A 24 7.94 30.93 -23.87
N ASN A 25 8.89 31.65 -24.45
CA ASN A 25 10.30 31.57 -24.11
C ASN A 25 10.57 32.60 -23.01
N ASP A 26 9.84 32.54 -21.89
CA ASP A 26 10.20 33.34 -20.71
C ASP A 26 11.55 32.83 -20.19
N PRO A 27 12.65 33.59 -20.32
CA PRO A 27 13.96 33.18 -19.82
C PRO A 27 14.05 33.38 -18.29
N GLN A 28 12.91 33.57 -17.61
CA GLN A 28 12.83 33.94 -16.20
C GLN A 28 11.93 33.00 -15.37
N ASP A 29 11.58 31.82 -15.86
CA ASP A 29 10.85 30.81 -15.07
C ASP A 29 11.65 29.51 -14.87
N TRP A 30 12.97 29.64 -14.84
CA TRP A 30 13.88 28.53 -14.59
C TRP A 30 14.00 28.21 -13.09
N ASN A 31 13.51 29.06 -12.18
CA ASN A 31 13.72 28.87 -10.74
C ASN A 31 12.47 28.46 -9.94
N ARG A 32 11.30 28.25 -10.58
CA ARG A 32 10.06 27.91 -9.86
C ARG A 32 9.63 26.44 -9.94
N SER A 33 10.30 25.60 -10.73
CA SER A 33 9.92 24.20 -10.87
C SER A 33 11.04 23.23 -10.46
N PRO A 34 10.80 22.29 -9.51
CA PRO A 34 11.71 21.19 -9.19
C PRO A 34 12.00 20.22 -10.35
N LEU A 35 11.52 20.52 -11.57
CA LEU A 35 11.67 19.74 -12.80
C LEU A 35 12.90 20.13 -13.63
N LYS A 36 13.91 20.75 -13.05
CA LYS A 36 15.16 20.96 -13.77
C LYS A 36 15.98 19.68 -13.85
N LYS A 37 16.08 19.13 -15.07
CA LYS A 37 16.97 18.05 -15.53
C LYS A 37 16.51 16.60 -15.31
N ALA A 38 15.21 16.34 -15.17
CA ALA A 38 14.76 14.95 -15.30
C ALA A 38 14.88 14.55 -16.78
N SER A 39 15.68 13.52 -17.08
CA SER A 39 15.65 12.88 -18.40
C SER A 39 14.20 12.52 -18.75
N ALA A 40 13.85 12.42 -20.04
CA ALA A 40 12.55 11.88 -20.44
C ALA A 40 12.27 10.53 -19.74
N GLN A 41 13.33 9.73 -19.52
CA GLN A 41 13.27 8.47 -18.78
C GLN A 41 12.96 8.65 -17.28
N ASP A 42 13.54 9.66 -16.63
CA ASP A 42 13.28 9.95 -15.20
C ASP A 42 11.88 10.49 -14.98
N THR A 43 11.41 11.32 -15.91
CA THR A 43 10.04 11.83 -15.90
C THR A 43 9.05 10.67 -16.04
N MET A 44 9.27 9.74 -16.98
CA MET A 44 8.44 8.54 -17.09
C MET A 44 8.51 7.67 -15.84
N ARG A 45 9.70 7.44 -15.27
CA ARG A 45 9.87 6.69 -14.02
C ARG A 45 9.06 7.32 -12.88
N ARG A 46 9.08 8.65 -12.76
CA ARG A 46 8.38 9.39 -11.73
C ARG A 46 6.86 9.34 -11.92
N ILE A 47 6.36 9.52 -13.14
CA ILE A 47 4.92 9.39 -13.45
C ILE A 47 4.41 8.00 -13.08
N MET A 48 5.13 6.95 -13.51
CA MET A 48 4.76 5.57 -13.18
C MET A 48 4.81 5.32 -11.67
N SER A 49 5.82 5.86 -10.97
CA SER A 49 5.94 5.73 -9.51
C SER A 49 4.82 6.45 -8.76
N ASN A 50 4.46 7.66 -9.20
CA ASN A 50 3.38 8.44 -8.63
C ASN A 50 2.02 7.76 -8.85
N SER A 51 1.77 7.19 -10.04
CA SER A 51 0.52 6.46 -10.30
C SER A 51 0.33 5.28 -9.35
N ILE A 52 1.41 4.52 -9.08
CA ILE A 52 1.38 3.42 -8.09
C ILE A 52 1.13 3.96 -6.68
N GLN A 53 1.70 5.12 -6.33
CA GLN A 53 1.46 5.76 -5.03
C GLN A 53 0.00 6.20 -4.88
N GLU A 54 -0.56 6.86 -5.89
CA GLU A 54 -1.97 7.30 -5.90
C GLU A 54 -2.94 6.11 -5.79
N ASP A 55 -2.67 5.01 -6.48
CA ASP A 55 -3.45 3.77 -6.36
C ASP A 55 -3.37 3.18 -4.95
N ARG A 56 -2.18 3.21 -4.33
CA ARG A 56 -2.00 2.77 -2.93
C ARG A 56 -2.77 3.67 -1.98
N GLU A 57 -2.67 4.98 -2.11
CA GLU A 57 -3.42 5.95 -1.28
C GLU A 57 -4.93 5.78 -1.44
N LYS A 58 -5.42 5.51 -2.65
CA LYS A 58 -6.84 5.22 -2.91
C LYS A 58 -7.27 3.92 -2.23
N SER A 59 -6.43 2.88 -2.25
CA SER A 59 -6.67 1.61 -1.55
C SER A 59 -6.64 1.75 -0.02
N GLU A 60 -5.89 2.73 0.49
CA GLU A 60 -5.84 3.10 1.91
C GLU A 60 -7.05 3.94 2.32
N LYS A 61 -7.53 4.85 1.47
CA LYS A 61 -8.78 5.62 1.71
C LYS A 61 -10.02 4.70 1.66
N ASN A 62 -9.98 3.60 0.92
CA ASN A 62 -11.03 2.58 0.89
C ASN A 62 -10.95 1.55 2.05
N VAL A 63 -10.32 1.88 3.18
CA VAL A 63 -10.37 1.06 4.40
C VAL A 63 -11.80 0.91 4.94
N SER A 64 -12.67 1.89 4.67
CA SER A 64 -14.06 1.92 5.13
C SER A 64 -14.92 0.75 4.64
N SER A 65 -14.50 0.01 3.60
CA SER A 65 -15.21 -1.16 3.06
C SER A 65 -14.50 -2.50 3.33
N ARG A 66 -13.42 -2.52 4.13
CA ARG A 66 -12.71 -3.77 4.41
C ARG A 66 -13.59 -4.74 5.19
N SER A 67 -13.70 -5.97 4.68
CA SER A 67 -14.34 -7.06 5.41
C SER A 67 -13.65 -7.28 6.76
N GLN A 68 -14.43 -7.71 7.77
CA GLN A 68 -13.90 -8.09 9.09
C GLN A 68 -12.75 -9.11 8.97
N GLU A 69 -12.82 -10.01 7.98
CA GLU A 69 -11.77 -10.99 7.69
C GLU A 69 -10.47 -10.34 7.19
N GLN A 70 -10.55 -9.29 6.35
CA GLN A 70 -9.37 -8.54 5.93
C GLN A 70 -8.74 -7.81 7.11
N LEU A 71 -9.55 -7.17 7.96
CA LEU A 71 -9.05 -6.51 9.18
C LEU A 71 -8.34 -7.50 10.11
N ARG A 72 -8.90 -8.70 10.29
CA ARG A 72 -8.26 -9.79 11.05
C ARG A 72 -6.90 -10.17 10.46
N ARG A 73 -6.82 -10.37 9.14
CA ARG A 73 -5.56 -10.70 8.45
C ARG A 73 -4.51 -9.61 8.58
N VAL A 74 -4.91 -8.34 8.45
CA VAL A 74 -4.00 -7.20 8.62
C VAL A 74 -3.46 -7.15 10.05
N LYS A 75 -4.32 -7.28 11.06
CA LYS A 75 -3.91 -7.33 12.48
C LYS A 75 -2.93 -8.47 12.76
N ASN A 76 -3.21 -9.67 12.24
CA ASN A 76 -2.30 -10.81 12.42
C ASN A 76 -0.98 -10.62 11.68
N LYS A 77 -1.00 -10.06 10.46
CA LYS A 77 0.21 -9.75 9.68
C LYS A 77 1.10 -8.76 10.42
N THR A 78 0.53 -7.69 10.96
CA THR A 78 1.31 -6.68 11.70
C THR A 78 1.88 -7.26 13.00
N ALA A 79 1.09 -8.05 13.76
CA ALA A 79 1.57 -8.74 14.95
C ALA A 79 2.70 -9.74 14.65
N ARG A 80 2.59 -10.49 13.55
CA ARG A 80 3.64 -11.40 13.09
C ARG A 80 4.92 -10.66 12.74
N LEU A 81 4.84 -9.59 11.94
CA LEU A 81 6.00 -8.80 11.55
C LEU A 81 6.70 -8.21 12.78
N LYS A 82 5.94 -7.72 13.77
CA LYS A 82 6.48 -7.27 15.06
C LYS A 82 7.20 -8.39 15.83
N ALA A 83 6.66 -9.61 15.83
CA ALA A 83 7.32 -10.74 16.49
C ALA A 83 8.62 -11.15 15.78
N ILE A 84 8.62 -11.21 14.45
CA ILE A 84 9.81 -11.50 13.64
C ILE A 84 10.89 -10.44 13.88
N ALA A 85 10.54 -9.16 13.87
CA ALA A 85 11.48 -8.07 14.15
C ALA A 85 12.11 -8.17 15.55
N ASN A 86 11.37 -8.72 16.52
CA ASN A 86 11.85 -8.97 17.88
C ASN A 86 12.54 -10.34 18.06
N GLY A 87 12.76 -11.11 16.98
CA GLY A 87 13.34 -12.46 17.04
C GLY A 87 12.46 -13.49 17.74
N LYS A 88 11.16 -13.21 17.95
CA LYS A 88 10.21 -14.13 18.59
C LYS A 88 9.62 -15.08 17.55
N SER A 89 9.49 -16.34 17.93
CA SER A 89 8.85 -17.39 17.10
C SER A 89 7.34 -17.49 17.30
N GLU A 90 6.77 -16.67 18.18
CA GLU A 90 5.35 -16.71 18.56
C GLU A 90 4.77 -15.30 18.71
N PHE A 91 3.47 -15.16 18.45
CA PHE A 91 2.74 -13.90 18.60
C PHE A 91 1.27 -14.12 18.95
N ILE A 92 0.61 -13.08 19.49
CA ILE A 92 -0.82 -13.11 19.79
C ILE A 92 -1.59 -12.55 18.58
N GLY A 93 -2.58 -13.30 18.11
CA GLY A 93 -3.41 -12.91 16.97
C GLY A 93 -4.84 -13.43 17.10
N GLN A 94 -5.69 -13.11 16.11
CA GLN A 94 -7.09 -13.52 16.07
C GLN A 94 -7.29 -14.64 15.04
N CYS A 95 -7.66 -15.83 15.54
CA CYS A 95 -8.09 -16.98 14.76
C CYS A 95 -9.58 -16.84 14.38
N SER A 96 -9.95 -17.35 13.20
CA SER A 96 -11.35 -17.43 12.75
C SER A 96 -12.20 -18.38 13.61
N HIS A 97 -11.59 -19.45 14.14
CA HIS A 97 -12.30 -20.50 14.89
C HIS A 97 -12.19 -20.35 16.40
N HIS A 98 -11.07 -19.82 16.89
CA HIS A 98 -10.72 -19.84 18.32
C HIS A 98 -10.55 -18.46 18.94
N GLY A 99 -10.84 -17.38 18.18
CA GLY A 99 -10.69 -16.01 18.66
C GLY A 99 -9.22 -15.64 18.92
N GLN A 100 -8.97 -14.84 19.96
CA GLN A 100 -7.62 -14.40 20.31
C GLN A 100 -6.79 -15.54 20.90
N GLN A 101 -5.69 -15.90 20.24
CA GLN A 101 -4.85 -17.04 20.59
C GLN A 101 -3.38 -16.78 20.28
N VAL A 102 -2.52 -17.65 20.80
CA VAL A 102 -1.10 -17.68 20.45
C VAL A 102 -0.92 -18.41 19.11
N PHE A 103 -0.14 -17.79 18.23
CA PHE A 103 0.25 -18.31 16.93
C PHE A 103 1.74 -18.60 16.92
N LYS A 104 2.10 -19.77 16.38
CA LYS A 104 3.49 -20.16 16.13
C LYS A 104 3.87 -19.83 14.69
N ILE A 105 4.99 -19.15 14.53
CA ILE A 105 5.57 -18.80 13.23
C ILE A 105 6.34 -20.00 12.70
N LYS A 106 6.15 -20.32 11.42
CA LYS A 106 6.78 -21.42 10.71
C LYS A 106 7.49 -20.92 9.45
N CYS A 107 8.26 -21.80 8.81
CA CYS A 107 8.84 -21.57 7.48
C CYS A 107 9.58 -20.22 7.41
N ASN A 108 10.55 -20.02 8.31
CA ASN A 108 11.40 -18.83 8.37
C ASN A 108 10.67 -17.47 8.46
N GLY A 109 9.40 -17.44 8.90
CA GLY A 109 8.62 -16.20 9.04
C GLY A 109 7.45 -16.06 8.06
N GLU A 110 7.37 -16.93 7.06
CA GLU A 110 6.38 -16.83 5.99
C GLU A 110 4.99 -17.31 6.40
N GLU A 111 4.94 -18.34 7.25
CA GLU A 111 3.71 -19.00 7.66
C GLU A 111 3.47 -18.88 9.16
N HIS A 112 2.20 -19.01 9.57
CA HIS A 112 1.82 -19.04 10.98
C HIS A 112 0.62 -19.96 11.18
N ILE A 113 0.55 -20.60 12.34
CA ILE A 113 -0.57 -21.46 12.72
C ILE A 113 -1.00 -21.18 14.16
N CYS A 114 -2.32 -21.12 14.39
CA CYS A 114 -2.88 -21.06 15.73
C CYS A 114 -2.52 -22.35 16.48
N LEU A 115 -2.06 -22.24 17.73
CA LEU A 115 -1.70 -23.41 18.53
C LEU A 115 -2.88 -24.38 18.72
N VAL A 116 -4.09 -23.86 18.89
CA VAL A 116 -5.31 -24.68 19.02
C VAL A 116 -5.63 -25.41 17.72
N CYS A 117 -5.58 -24.72 16.57
CA CYS A 117 -5.75 -25.37 15.26
C CYS A 117 -4.72 -26.47 15.05
N ARG A 118 -3.45 -26.20 15.37
CA ARG A 118 -2.35 -27.16 15.25
C ARG A 118 -2.66 -28.45 16.02
N ASP A 119 -3.07 -28.31 17.28
CA ASP A 119 -3.32 -29.45 18.15
C ASP A 119 -4.56 -30.25 17.71
N GLN A 120 -5.61 -29.57 17.25
CA GLN A 120 -6.78 -30.21 16.65
C GLN A 120 -6.42 -31.01 15.39
N HIS A 121 -5.59 -30.43 14.51
CA HIS A 121 -5.10 -31.14 13.32
C HIS A 121 -4.23 -32.34 13.69
N ALA A 122 -3.34 -32.20 14.68
CA ALA A 122 -2.50 -33.31 15.15
C ALA A 122 -3.35 -34.47 15.69
N ARG A 123 -4.35 -34.18 16.53
CA ARG A 123 -5.29 -35.20 17.05
C ARG A 123 -6.07 -35.90 15.94
N LYS A 124 -6.55 -35.16 14.93
CA LYS A 124 -7.24 -35.76 13.79
C LYS A 124 -6.33 -36.70 12.99
N GLN A 125 -5.06 -36.33 12.81
CA GLN A 125 -4.09 -37.18 12.11
C GLN A 125 -3.76 -38.46 12.87
N THR A 126 -3.59 -38.39 14.20
CA THR A 126 -3.30 -39.59 15.01
C THR A 126 -4.47 -40.57 14.99
N ILE A 127 -5.72 -40.09 15.09
CA ILE A 127 -6.91 -40.93 14.97
C ILE A 127 -6.98 -41.59 13.59
N LYS A 128 -6.68 -40.86 12.52
CA LYS A 128 -6.67 -41.40 11.16
C LYS A 128 -5.62 -42.52 10.98
N ARG A 129 -4.41 -42.34 11.52
CA ARG A 129 -3.35 -43.37 11.47
C ARG A 129 -3.76 -44.66 12.19
N ARG A 130 -4.27 -44.54 13.42
CA ARG A 130 -4.75 -45.70 14.20
C ARG A 130 -5.86 -46.48 13.50
N LYS A 131 -6.78 -45.79 12.83
CA LYS A 131 -7.85 -46.45 12.05
C LYS A 131 -7.29 -47.24 10.85
N ASN A 132 -6.23 -46.73 10.21
CA ASN A 132 -5.61 -47.44 9.10
C ASN A 132 -4.77 -48.64 9.57
N GLU A 133 -4.11 -48.53 10.72
CA GLU A 133 -3.31 -49.62 11.31
C GLU A 133 -4.17 -50.77 11.85
N GLY A 134 -5.38 -50.48 12.36
CA GLY A 134 -6.32 -51.51 12.81
C GLY A 134 -7.20 -52.12 11.72
N ALA A 135 -7.06 -51.67 10.47
CA ALA A 135 -7.78 -52.18 9.31
C ALA A 135 -6.90 -52.99 8.35
N ALA A 136 -5.61 -53.16 8.70
CA ALA A 136 -4.65 -54.04 8.03
C ALA A 136 -4.41 -55.28 8.89
#